data_AF-A0A254SFM5-F1
#
_entry.id   AF-A0A254SFM5-F1
#
_cell.length_a   1.000
_cell.length_b   1.000
_cell.length_c   1.000
_cell.angle_alpha   90.00
_cell.angle_beta   90.00
_cell.angle_gamma   90.00
#
_symmetry.space_group_name_H-M   'P 1'
#
loop_
_entity.id
_entity.type
_entity.pdbx_description
1 polymer ?
#
loop_
_entity_poly.entity_id
_entity_poly.type
_entity_poly.pdbx_seq_one_letter_code
_entity_poly.pdbx_strand_id
1 'polypeptide(L)'
;MKIFLLFLTICFALANAQGINPSKDLKNIPEDKIQRTFKVSRDSLRKELWLEVEKNEIVKVCIDKKVKDWKTSLKSSIYNDSCFVLQLPTLIGVESINVYVHKSNKTHKINLAVGMKYLNFKKEKVLLGFNKFEDRKGDIFNPHSPESDPERFVSVSGTYLVDKYPVTNCEITQLMWDSLPANPSFVNKQLKEFAEQRTSRKNNSIRNENCVTHDSAACLISLLQAMKYANARSSREGLKPYYIFSANDYDESKILSKGRYVIGNYDYDLYTYNRFILVEVDKTSDGYRLPYYDEWMMFARGGDKKNKAPWGDSSVAFEETAKYARFATWKHYYESEPVGQLLPNGYGLYDIFGLVYEHVLFEERNPFKGLQGRPSCLKGGDHHVKKEYEQNSIDMFPYWKWINYGYYESNYNGGMDAGFRLIRNIGNNAKWTEVKSK
;
A
#
# COMPACT_ATOMS: atom_id res chain seq x y z
N MET A 1 -8.69 -48.95 -13.11
CA MET A 1 -9.29 -47.62 -13.35
C MET A 1 -8.15 -46.61 -13.34
N LYS A 2 -7.89 -45.94 -14.47
CA LYS A 2 -6.65 -45.19 -14.76
C LYS A 2 -6.50 -43.95 -13.88
N ILE A 3 -5.37 -43.84 -13.20
CA ILE A 3 -4.90 -42.63 -12.52
C ILE A 3 -4.25 -41.74 -13.59
N PHE A 4 -4.85 -40.60 -13.90
CA PHE A 4 -4.23 -39.56 -14.71
C PHE A 4 -3.42 -38.63 -13.79
N LEU A 5 -2.10 -38.80 -13.77
CA LEU A 5 -1.18 -37.78 -13.25
C LEU A 5 -1.11 -36.66 -14.29
N LEU A 6 -1.70 -35.50 -13.99
CA LEU A 6 -1.47 -34.29 -14.77
C LEU A 6 -0.16 -33.65 -14.28
N PHE A 7 0.93 -33.85 -15.02
CA PHE A 7 2.16 -33.09 -14.84
C PHE A 7 1.92 -31.66 -15.33
N LEU A 8 1.73 -30.72 -14.40
CA LEU A 8 1.78 -29.29 -14.71
C LEU A 8 3.26 -28.89 -14.81
N THR A 9 3.79 -28.83 -16.03
CA THR A 9 5.12 -28.29 -16.31
C THR A 9 5.09 -26.78 -16.07
N ILE A 10 5.43 -26.36 -14.86
CA ILE A 10 5.71 -24.95 -14.55
C ILE A 10 7.07 -24.63 -15.16
N CYS A 11 7.05 -23.95 -16.31
CA CYS A 11 8.24 -23.37 -16.91
C CYS A 11 8.72 -22.22 -16.00
N PHE A 12 9.61 -22.52 -15.06
CA PHE A 12 10.38 -21.49 -14.37
C PHE A 12 11.34 -20.86 -15.37
N ALA A 13 10.99 -19.69 -15.89
CA ALA A 13 11.97 -18.79 -16.50
C ALA A 13 12.87 -18.28 -15.36
N LEU A 14 14.00 -18.95 -15.15
CA LEU A 14 15.12 -18.43 -14.37
C LEU A 14 15.63 -17.17 -15.09
N ALA A 15 15.17 -16.00 -14.65
CA ALA A 15 15.78 -14.73 -15.03
C ALA A 15 17.16 -14.68 -14.36
N ASN A 16 18.18 -15.12 -15.10
CA ASN A 16 19.57 -14.92 -14.74
C ASN A 16 19.83 -13.42 -14.58
N ALA A 17 20.15 -13.00 -13.36
CA ALA A 17 20.66 -11.68 -13.04
C ALA A 17 22.11 -11.52 -13.56
N GLN A 18 22.27 -11.52 -14.89
CA GLN A 18 23.43 -10.95 -15.54
C GLN A 18 23.03 -9.56 -16.00
N GLY A 19 23.58 -8.54 -15.37
CA GLY A 19 23.30 -7.14 -15.69
C GLY A 19 23.48 -6.90 -17.19
N ILE A 20 22.37 -6.61 -17.86
CA ILE A 20 22.34 -6.21 -19.26
C ILE A 20 23.09 -4.86 -19.33
N ASN A 21 24.10 -4.77 -20.20
CA ASN A 21 24.70 -3.47 -20.55
C ASN A 21 23.57 -2.54 -20.99
N PRO A 22 23.56 -1.25 -20.57
CA PRO A 22 22.52 -0.33 -20.99
C PRO A 22 22.35 -0.43 -22.51
N SER A 23 21.12 -0.76 -22.92
CA SER A 23 20.73 -0.81 -24.32
C SER A 23 21.30 0.42 -25.02
N LYS A 24 22.19 0.18 -26.00
CA LYS A 24 22.71 1.22 -26.90
C LYS A 24 21.59 1.86 -27.75
N ASP A 25 20.38 1.32 -27.70
CA ASP A 25 19.21 1.90 -28.33
C ASP A 25 18.51 2.83 -27.36
N LEU A 26 19.04 4.06 -27.22
CA LEU A 26 18.23 5.27 -27.09
C LEU A 26 19.03 6.53 -27.40
N LYS A 27 18.58 7.19 -28.46
CA LYS A 27 18.88 8.59 -28.79
C LYS A 27 18.62 9.45 -27.55
N ASN A 28 19.59 10.30 -27.22
CA ASN A 28 19.64 11.22 -26.08
C ASN A 28 18.26 11.67 -25.56
N ILE A 29 17.97 11.43 -24.27
CA ILE A 29 16.81 12.02 -23.61
C ILE A 29 17.01 13.55 -23.56
N PRO A 30 16.11 14.35 -24.16
CA PRO A 30 16.26 15.80 -24.20
C PRO A 30 16.25 16.45 -22.81
N GLU A 31 17.05 17.49 -22.61
CA GLU A 31 17.17 18.16 -21.30
C GLU A 31 15.88 18.86 -20.86
N ASP A 32 15.09 19.37 -21.80
CA ASP A 32 13.77 19.97 -21.55
C ASP A 32 12.73 18.98 -21.02
N LYS A 33 12.98 17.67 -21.17
CA LYS A 33 12.11 16.60 -20.64
C LYS A 33 12.52 16.13 -19.24
N ILE A 34 13.65 16.59 -18.71
CA ILE A 34 14.12 16.21 -17.38
C ILE A 34 13.29 16.94 -16.33
N GLN A 35 12.52 16.18 -15.55
CA GLN A 35 11.61 16.73 -14.54
C GLN A 35 12.31 17.00 -13.21
N ARG A 36 13.37 16.24 -12.90
CA ARG A 36 14.11 16.39 -11.64
C ARG A 36 15.58 16.06 -11.79
N THR A 37 16.42 16.80 -11.07
CA THR A 37 17.86 16.52 -10.98
C THR A 37 18.27 16.26 -9.54
N PHE A 38 18.90 15.10 -9.29
CA PHE A 38 19.51 14.73 -8.03
C PHE A 38 21.01 15.01 -8.08
N LYS A 39 21.52 15.75 -7.10
CA LYS A 39 22.96 15.93 -6.87
C LYS A 39 23.37 15.02 -5.71
N VAL A 40 24.21 14.04 -5.99
CA VAL A 40 24.61 12.99 -5.06
C VAL A 40 26.09 13.13 -4.74
N SER A 41 26.44 13.17 -3.46
CA SER A 41 27.84 13.12 -3.04
C SER A 41 28.36 11.68 -3.07
N ARG A 42 29.64 11.48 -3.42
CA ARG A 42 30.29 10.16 -3.33
C ARG A 42 30.19 9.56 -1.93
N ASP A 43 30.21 10.37 -0.88
CA ASP A 43 30.15 9.88 0.49
C ASP A 43 28.76 9.33 0.85
N SER A 44 27.70 9.90 0.27
CA SER A 44 26.34 9.34 0.37
C SER A 44 26.25 7.93 -0.22
N LEU A 45 27.02 7.63 -1.27
CA LEU A 45 27.06 6.31 -1.91
C LEU A 45 27.76 5.22 -1.08
N ARG A 46 28.53 5.61 -0.05
CA ARG A 46 29.13 4.64 0.90
C ARG A 46 28.09 4.02 1.81
N LYS A 47 26.91 4.64 1.91
CA LYS A 47 25.73 4.13 2.61
C LYS A 47 24.75 3.63 1.55
N GLU A 48 23.80 2.81 1.96
CA GLU A 48 22.66 2.48 1.10
C GLU A 48 21.87 3.77 0.81
N LEU A 49 21.93 4.25 -0.43
CA LEU A 49 21.26 5.49 -0.85
C LEU A 49 19.89 5.15 -1.44
N TRP A 50 18.87 5.84 -0.95
CA TRP A 50 17.50 5.76 -1.46
C TRP A 50 17.09 7.11 -2.04
N LEU A 51 16.63 7.11 -3.28
CA LEU A 51 16.02 8.27 -3.92
C LEU A 51 14.53 7.99 -4.14
N GLU A 52 13.69 8.89 -3.67
CA GLU A 52 12.23 8.83 -3.87
C GLU A 52 11.88 9.53 -5.18
N VAL A 53 11.20 8.82 -6.07
CA VAL A 53 10.87 9.26 -7.45
C VAL A 53 9.43 8.86 -7.78
N GLU A 54 8.84 9.47 -8.81
CA GLU A 54 7.48 9.14 -9.24
C GLU A 54 7.45 8.20 -10.45
N LYS A 55 6.29 7.55 -10.67
CA LYS A 55 6.04 6.71 -11.85
C LYS A 55 6.20 7.55 -13.13
N ASN A 56 6.79 6.96 -14.17
CA ASN A 56 7.04 7.60 -15.47
C ASN A 56 7.89 8.88 -15.44
N GLU A 57 8.46 9.26 -14.29
CA GLU A 57 9.29 10.46 -14.16
C GLU A 57 10.57 10.30 -15.01
N ILE A 58 11.08 11.39 -15.58
CA ILE A 58 12.42 11.42 -16.18
C ILE A 58 13.34 12.20 -15.26
N VAL A 59 14.35 11.53 -14.72
CA VAL A 59 15.26 12.10 -13.72
C VAL A 59 16.71 12.06 -14.17
N LYS A 60 17.47 13.08 -13.76
CA LYS A 60 18.92 13.18 -13.92
C LYS A 60 19.60 12.95 -12.57
N VAL A 61 20.53 12.01 -12.49
CA VAL A 61 21.36 11.76 -11.30
C VAL A 61 22.78 12.16 -11.62
N CYS A 62 23.31 13.13 -10.87
CA CYS A 62 24.67 13.64 -11.02
C CYS A 62 25.48 13.36 -9.75
N ILE A 63 26.67 12.81 -9.91
CA ILE A 63 27.60 12.51 -8.81
C ILE A 63 28.72 13.54 -8.82
N ASP A 64 29.15 13.99 -7.65
CA ASP A 64 30.25 14.96 -7.47
C ASP A 64 31.65 14.46 -7.90
N LYS A 65 31.74 13.26 -8.49
CA LYS A 65 32.95 12.63 -9.02
C LYS A 65 32.65 11.96 -10.35
N LYS A 66 33.70 11.80 -11.17
CA LYS A 66 33.61 11.09 -12.44
C LYS A 66 33.20 9.64 -12.24
N VAL A 67 32.20 9.22 -13.02
CA VAL A 67 31.68 7.86 -13.03
C VAL A 67 32.24 7.15 -14.25
N LYS A 68 32.81 5.98 -14.02
CA LYS A 68 33.34 5.11 -15.07
C LYS A 68 32.22 4.42 -15.82
N ASP A 69 31.22 3.91 -15.09
CA ASP A 69 30.13 3.13 -15.67
C ASP A 69 28.86 3.17 -14.80
N TRP A 70 27.71 3.00 -15.46
CA TRP A 70 26.38 2.94 -14.87
C TRP A 70 25.67 1.68 -15.36
N LYS A 71 25.15 0.86 -14.45
CA LYS A 71 24.39 -0.35 -14.82
C LYS A 71 23.00 -0.34 -14.20
N THR A 72 21.99 -0.47 -15.05
CA THR A 72 20.58 -0.55 -14.66
C THR A 72 19.78 -1.25 -15.76
N SER A 73 18.65 -1.87 -15.41
CA SER A 73 17.63 -2.36 -16.34
C SER A 73 16.78 -1.23 -16.94
N LEU A 74 16.84 -0.03 -16.34
CA LEU A 74 16.00 1.09 -16.75
C LEU A 74 16.45 1.72 -18.06
N LYS A 75 15.44 2.20 -18.77
CA LYS A 75 15.60 3.02 -19.96
C LYS A 75 16.39 4.29 -19.60
N SER A 76 17.56 4.48 -20.19
CA SER A 76 18.51 5.48 -19.70
C SER A 76 19.56 5.90 -20.74
N SER A 77 20.24 7.02 -20.46
CA SER A 77 21.33 7.57 -21.27
C SER A 77 22.36 8.29 -20.41
N ILE A 78 23.65 8.10 -20.71
CA ILE A 78 24.75 8.86 -20.08
C ILE A 78 24.69 10.30 -20.62
N TYR A 79 24.62 11.27 -19.71
CA TYR A 79 24.53 12.68 -20.08
C TYR A 79 25.92 13.33 -20.17
N ASN A 80 26.81 13.02 -19.22
CA ASN A 80 28.23 13.39 -19.24
C ASN A 80 29.04 12.45 -18.33
N ASP A 81 30.30 12.77 -18.02
CA ASP A 81 31.20 11.95 -17.21
C ASP A 81 30.81 11.82 -15.72
N SER A 82 29.76 12.48 -15.27
CA SER A 82 29.28 12.49 -13.88
C SER A 82 27.76 12.37 -13.73
N CYS A 83 27.00 12.53 -14.82
CA CYS A 83 25.54 12.57 -14.83
C CYS A 83 24.94 11.51 -15.75
N PHE A 84 23.81 10.95 -15.31
CA PHE A 84 23.06 9.91 -15.97
C PHE A 84 21.57 10.23 -15.92
N VAL A 85 20.85 10.04 -17.03
CA VAL A 85 19.41 10.31 -17.14
C VAL A 85 18.68 9.00 -17.34
N LEU A 86 17.55 8.83 -16.65
CA LEU A 86 16.74 7.63 -16.72
C LEU A 86 15.24 7.97 -16.73
N GLN A 87 14.47 7.11 -17.38
CA GLN A 87 13.01 7.11 -17.33
C GLN A 87 12.55 6.05 -16.34
N LEU A 88 11.72 6.45 -15.38
CA LEU A 88 11.19 5.58 -14.34
C LEU A 88 10.07 4.69 -14.88
N PRO A 89 9.89 3.50 -14.28
CA PRO A 89 8.87 2.56 -14.73
C PRO A 89 7.46 3.10 -14.49
N THR A 90 6.51 2.50 -15.20
CA THR A 90 5.10 2.84 -15.04
C THR A 90 4.46 2.24 -13.80
N LEU A 91 5.03 1.18 -13.21
CA LEU A 91 4.50 0.58 -11.99
C LEU A 91 5.36 0.97 -10.80
N ILE A 92 4.70 1.22 -9.68
CA ILE A 92 5.28 1.44 -8.36
C ILE A 92 6.19 0.26 -7.97
N GLY A 93 7.33 0.50 -7.32
CA GLY A 93 8.29 -0.56 -6.96
C GLY A 93 9.69 -0.04 -6.61
N VAL A 94 10.65 -0.97 -6.47
CA VAL A 94 12.06 -0.65 -6.25
C VAL A 94 12.89 -0.94 -7.48
N GLU A 95 13.63 0.06 -7.93
CA GLU A 95 14.63 -0.08 -8.99
C GLU A 95 16.03 0.18 -8.44
N SER A 96 17.06 -0.22 -9.20
CA SER A 96 18.45 -0.11 -8.74
C SER A 96 19.39 0.34 -9.85
N ILE A 97 20.33 1.19 -9.47
CA ILE A 97 21.44 1.64 -10.32
C ILE A 97 22.74 1.25 -9.62
N ASN A 98 23.57 0.47 -10.31
CA ASN A 98 24.93 0.19 -9.89
C ASN A 98 25.88 1.21 -10.53
N VAL A 99 26.67 1.88 -9.69
CA VAL A 99 27.55 2.98 -10.06
C VAL A 99 29.00 2.55 -9.83
N TYR A 100 29.83 2.71 -10.86
CA TYR A 100 31.26 2.43 -10.82
C TYR A 100 32.05 3.73 -10.87
N VAL A 101 32.58 4.17 -9.73
CA VAL A 101 33.32 5.45 -9.64
C VAL A 101 34.76 5.28 -10.12
N HIS A 102 35.29 6.25 -10.87
CA HIS A 102 36.68 6.22 -11.35
C HIS A 102 37.69 6.06 -10.19
N LYS A 103 38.74 5.25 -10.41
CA LYS A 103 39.81 4.95 -9.43
C LYS A 103 39.32 4.32 -8.12
N SER A 104 38.12 3.72 -8.12
CA SER A 104 37.59 2.89 -7.03
C SER A 104 37.25 1.51 -7.58
N ASN A 105 37.70 0.44 -6.92
CA ASN A 105 37.27 -0.93 -7.23
C ASN A 105 35.92 -1.28 -6.59
N LYS A 106 35.27 -0.34 -5.90
CA LYS A 106 33.98 -0.55 -5.24
C LYS A 106 32.82 -0.14 -6.13
N THR A 107 31.87 -1.06 -6.29
CA THR A 107 30.53 -0.79 -6.84
C THR A 107 29.68 -0.15 -5.76
N HIS A 108 28.96 0.91 -6.12
CA HIS A 108 27.97 1.55 -5.25
C HIS A 108 26.56 1.32 -5.79
N LYS A 109 25.57 1.22 -4.90
CA LYS A 109 24.18 1.00 -5.27
C LYS A 109 23.33 2.22 -4.90
N ILE A 110 22.54 2.70 -5.85
CA ILE A 110 21.47 3.67 -5.62
C ILE A 110 20.15 2.91 -5.80
N ASN A 111 19.33 2.86 -4.76
CA ASN A 111 17.98 2.33 -4.84
C ASN A 111 17.02 3.48 -5.17
N LEU A 112 16.05 3.21 -6.04
CA LEU A 112 15.00 4.14 -6.41
C LEU A 112 13.68 3.62 -5.85
N ALA A 113 13.08 4.37 -4.95
CA ALA A 113 11.74 4.11 -4.41
C ALA A 113 10.73 4.80 -5.34
N VAL A 114 10.22 4.06 -6.33
CA VAL A 114 9.27 4.59 -7.33
C VAL A 114 7.87 4.59 -6.73
N GLY A 115 7.28 5.77 -6.55
CA GLY A 115 5.95 5.97 -5.94
C GLY A 115 5.87 5.61 -4.46
N MET A 116 7.00 5.53 -3.77
CA MET A 116 7.09 5.13 -2.36
C MET A 116 7.90 6.12 -1.52
N LYS A 117 7.65 6.12 -0.22
CA LYS A 117 8.44 6.80 0.80
C LYS A 117 9.44 5.84 1.43
N TYR A 118 10.68 6.29 1.58
CA TYR A 118 11.71 5.61 2.35
C TYR A 118 11.77 6.21 3.76
N LEU A 119 11.33 5.44 4.76
CA LEU A 119 11.25 5.89 6.14
C LEU A 119 12.22 5.07 7.01
N ASN A 120 13.21 5.74 7.60
CA ASN A 120 14.22 5.12 8.44
C ASN A 120 14.11 5.65 9.88
N PHE A 121 13.57 4.83 10.77
CA PHE A 121 13.35 5.15 12.17
C PHE A 121 14.51 4.66 13.02
N LYS A 122 15.06 5.56 13.85
CA LYS A 122 16.18 5.27 14.76
C LYS A 122 15.77 5.59 16.20
N LYS A 123 15.15 4.61 16.86
CA LYS A 123 14.52 4.78 18.18
C LYS A 123 13.54 5.95 18.20
N GLU A 124 12.77 6.09 17.12
CA GLU A 124 11.78 7.16 17.00
C GLU A 124 10.67 6.90 18.01
N LYS A 125 10.38 7.90 18.84
CA LYS A 125 9.29 7.82 19.82
C LYS A 125 7.97 8.14 19.12
N VAL A 126 7.09 7.18 18.95
CA VAL A 126 5.77 7.34 18.30
C VAL A 126 4.65 7.18 19.32
N LEU A 127 3.51 7.83 19.05
CA LEU A 127 2.28 7.65 19.82
C LEU A 127 1.40 6.63 19.09
N LEU A 128 1.01 5.57 19.78
CA LEU A 128 0.03 4.58 19.33
C LEU A 128 -1.20 4.64 20.22
N GLY A 129 -2.25 3.93 19.83
CA GLY A 129 -3.53 3.96 20.51
C GLY A 129 -4.34 5.24 20.27
N PHE A 130 -5.57 5.17 20.75
CA PHE A 130 -6.53 6.24 20.79
C PHE A 130 -7.44 6.06 22.01
N ASN A 131 -7.36 7.01 22.95
CA ASN A 131 -8.13 6.97 24.19
C ASN A 131 -9.60 7.30 23.94
N LYS A 132 -10.48 6.36 24.32
CA LYS A 132 -11.96 6.45 24.38
C LYS A 132 -12.64 7.18 23.20
N PHE A 133 -13.43 6.43 22.43
CA PHE A 133 -14.55 7.03 21.69
C PHE A 133 -15.52 7.66 22.71
N GLU A 134 -15.71 8.98 22.69
CA GLU A 134 -16.94 9.55 23.25
C GLU A 134 -18.12 9.02 22.44
N ASP A 135 -19.19 8.65 23.14
CA ASP A 135 -20.36 7.91 22.65
C ASP A 135 -20.68 8.18 21.17
N ARG A 136 -20.66 7.11 20.34
CA ARG A 136 -21.38 7.08 19.06
C ARG A 136 -22.88 7.18 19.36
N LYS A 137 -23.38 8.35 19.77
CA LYS A 137 -24.83 8.57 19.93
C LYS A 137 -25.46 8.44 18.54
N GLY A 138 -26.17 7.34 18.31
CA GLY A 138 -26.97 7.11 17.10
C GLY A 138 -26.37 6.19 16.03
N ASP A 139 -25.22 5.52 16.27
CA ASP A 139 -24.77 4.44 15.37
C ASP A 139 -25.49 3.12 15.75
N ILE A 140 -26.48 2.75 14.94
CA ILE A 140 -27.31 1.55 15.15
C ILE A 140 -26.50 0.26 14.88
N PHE A 141 -25.42 0.33 14.10
CA PHE A 141 -24.62 -0.83 13.69
C PHE A 141 -23.43 -1.11 14.61
N ASN A 142 -23.04 -0.15 15.47
CA ASN A 142 -22.00 -0.34 16.48
C ASN A 142 -22.42 0.21 17.87
N PRO A 143 -23.37 -0.46 18.55
CA PRO A 143 -23.95 0.04 19.79
C PRO A 143 -22.97 -0.07 20.99
N HIS A 144 -22.65 1.08 21.57
CA HIS A 144 -22.48 1.31 23.01
C HIS A 144 -21.42 0.52 23.81
N SER A 145 -20.35 0.02 23.21
CA SER A 145 -19.19 -0.43 23.99
C SER A 145 -18.02 0.56 23.83
N PRO A 146 -17.48 1.12 24.93
CA PRO A 146 -16.21 1.85 24.84
C PRO A 146 -15.13 0.86 24.43
N GLU A 147 -14.77 0.89 23.15
CA GLU A 147 -13.64 0.13 22.63
C GLU A 147 -12.39 0.97 22.86
N SER A 148 -11.41 0.39 23.56
CA SER A 148 -10.20 1.10 23.95
C SER A 148 -8.98 0.38 23.40
N ASP A 149 -8.22 1.09 22.58
CA ASP A 149 -6.79 0.86 22.40
C ASP A 149 -6.07 2.03 23.09
N PRO A 150 -5.74 1.94 24.39
CA PRO A 150 -5.21 3.07 25.15
C PRO A 150 -3.95 3.66 24.51
N GLU A 151 -3.84 4.98 24.57
CA GLU A 151 -2.66 5.66 24.03
C GLU A 151 -1.40 5.26 24.78
N ARG A 152 -0.36 4.93 24.01
CA ARG A 152 0.93 4.48 24.54
C ARG A 152 2.07 5.01 23.67
N PHE A 153 3.18 5.36 24.31
CA PHE A 153 4.40 5.71 23.60
C PHE A 153 5.24 4.46 23.34
N VAL A 154 5.65 4.29 22.08
CA VAL A 154 6.52 3.19 21.65
C VAL A 154 7.74 3.77 20.95
N SER A 155 8.90 3.18 21.18
CA SER A 155 10.13 3.47 20.47
C SER A 155 10.30 2.47 19.33
N VAL A 156 10.43 2.99 18.11
CA VAL A 156 10.52 2.21 16.87
C VAL A 156 11.90 2.32 16.26
N SER A 157 12.49 1.19 15.91
CA SER A 157 13.70 1.13 15.07
C SER A 157 13.46 0.19 13.91
N GLY A 158 13.53 0.70 12.69
CA GLY A 158 13.23 -0.08 11.50
C GLY A 158 13.25 0.80 10.26
N THR A 159 13.40 0.17 9.10
CA THR A 159 13.36 0.87 7.81
C THR A 159 12.24 0.30 6.97
N TYR A 160 11.41 1.21 6.46
CA TYR A 160 10.22 0.89 5.69
C TYR A 160 10.28 1.54 4.32
N LEU A 161 9.81 0.80 3.32
CA LEU A 161 9.22 1.40 2.14
C LEU A 161 7.71 1.39 2.33
N VAL A 162 7.08 2.54 2.13
CA VAL A 162 5.63 2.72 2.28
C VAL A 162 5.11 3.33 1.00
N ASP A 163 4.06 2.75 0.42
CA ASP A 163 3.41 3.36 -0.73
C ASP A 163 2.97 4.79 -0.39
N LYS A 164 3.36 5.73 -1.24
CA LYS A 164 3.11 7.16 -1.03
C LYS A 164 1.62 7.48 -1.09
N TYR A 165 0.90 6.75 -1.93
CA TYR A 165 -0.54 6.82 -2.18
C TYR A 165 -1.18 5.44 -1.97
N PRO A 166 -2.50 5.32 -1.81
CA PRO A 166 -3.21 4.07 -2.00
C PRO A 166 -2.92 3.48 -3.38
N VAL A 167 -2.91 2.14 -3.50
CA VAL A 167 -2.74 1.45 -4.78
C VAL A 167 -3.82 1.91 -5.76
N THR A 168 -3.48 2.16 -7.02
CA THR A 168 -4.42 2.69 -8.02
C THR A 168 -5.09 1.61 -8.88
N ASN A 169 -6.19 1.96 -9.55
CA ASN A 169 -6.91 1.03 -10.43
C ASN A 169 -6.04 0.54 -11.59
N CYS A 170 -5.27 1.43 -12.23
CA CYS A 170 -4.32 1.05 -13.28
C CYS A 170 -3.27 0.08 -12.75
N GLU A 171 -2.73 0.30 -11.55
CA GLU A 171 -1.73 -0.59 -10.97
C GLU A 171 -2.28 -2.01 -10.75
N ILE A 172 -3.51 -2.13 -10.25
CA ILE A 172 -4.18 -3.43 -10.13
C ILE A 172 -4.42 -4.05 -11.50
N THR A 173 -5.03 -3.29 -12.43
CA THR A 173 -5.35 -3.80 -13.77
C THR A 173 -4.12 -4.31 -14.49
N GLN A 174 -3.00 -3.57 -14.45
CA GLN A 174 -1.77 -3.95 -15.13
C GLN A 174 -1.03 -5.10 -14.44
N LEU A 175 -0.90 -5.08 -13.11
CA LEU A 175 -0.16 -6.12 -12.39
C LEU A 175 -0.93 -7.45 -12.33
N MET A 176 -2.25 -7.37 -12.16
CA MET A 176 -3.13 -8.54 -12.02
C MET A 176 -3.79 -8.94 -13.35
N TRP A 177 -3.34 -8.40 -14.49
CA TRP A 177 -4.00 -8.53 -15.79
C TRP A 177 -4.44 -9.96 -16.10
N ASP A 178 -3.54 -10.94 -15.94
CA ASP A 178 -3.81 -12.34 -16.26
C ASP A 178 -4.66 -13.06 -15.20
N SER A 179 -4.73 -12.52 -13.97
CA SER A 179 -5.56 -13.04 -12.88
C SER A 179 -6.98 -12.47 -12.87
N LEU A 180 -7.23 -11.38 -13.61
CA LEU A 180 -8.56 -10.78 -13.71
C LEU A 180 -9.42 -11.58 -14.71
N PRO A 181 -10.57 -12.14 -14.29
CA PRO A 181 -11.41 -12.97 -15.15
C PRO A 181 -11.99 -12.15 -16.31
N ALA A 182 -12.02 -12.75 -17.50
CA ALA A 182 -12.66 -12.14 -18.67
C ALA A 182 -14.19 -12.13 -18.53
N ASN A 183 -14.75 -13.21 -17.97
CA ASN A 183 -16.18 -13.38 -17.72
C ASN A 183 -16.38 -13.79 -16.25
N PRO A 184 -16.52 -12.83 -15.33
CA PRO A 184 -16.76 -13.16 -13.94
C PRO A 184 -18.12 -13.85 -13.77
N SER A 185 -18.19 -14.73 -12.80
CA SER A 185 -19.37 -15.53 -12.49
C SER A 185 -19.97 -15.03 -11.16
N PHE A 186 -21.30 -14.95 -11.07
CA PHE A 186 -21.95 -14.14 -10.03
C PHE A 186 -22.91 -14.94 -9.15
N VAL A 187 -22.86 -14.67 -7.85
CA VAL A 187 -23.75 -15.28 -6.85
C VAL A 187 -24.88 -14.32 -6.45
N ASN A 188 -24.66 -12.99 -6.51
CA ASN A 188 -25.67 -11.98 -6.24
C ASN A 188 -25.47 -10.69 -7.07
N LYS A 189 -26.48 -9.80 -7.04
CA LYS A 189 -26.52 -8.55 -7.83
C LYS A 189 -25.40 -7.57 -7.48
N GLN A 190 -25.09 -7.36 -6.21
CA GLN A 190 -24.07 -6.37 -5.79
C GLN A 190 -22.67 -6.80 -6.25
N LEU A 191 -22.32 -8.08 -6.04
CA LEU A 191 -21.04 -8.63 -6.48
C LEU A 191 -20.89 -8.63 -8.00
N LYS A 192 -22.01 -8.77 -8.71
CA LYS A 192 -22.06 -8.63 -10.16
C LYS A 192 -21.65 -7.22 -10.59
N GLU A 193 -22.22 -6.18 -10.00
CA GLU A 193 -21.88 -4.79 -10.32
C GLU A 193 -20.37 -4.52 -10.07
N PHE A 194 -19.80 -5.01 -8.96
CA PHE A 194 -18.38 -4.77 -8.64
C PHE A 194 -17.45 -5.45 -9.65
N ALA A 195 -17.80 -6.66 -10.07
CA ALA A 195 -17.03 -7.40 -11.06
C ALA A 195 -17.18 -6.79 -12.46
N GLU A 196 -18.38 -6.35 -12.86
CA GLU A 196 -18.61 -5.65 -14.13
C GLU A 196 -17.81 -4.35 -14.23
N GLN A 197 -17.72 -3.58 -13.15
CA GLN A 197 -16.90 -2.36 -13.09
C GLN A 197 -15.41 -2.66 -13.34
N ARG A 198 -14.88 -3.72 -12.72
CA ARG A 198 -13.48 -4.14 -12.92
C ARG A 198 -13.23 -4.67 -14.34
N THR A 199 -14.13 -5.48 -14.88
CA THR A 199 -14.05 -5.99 -16.25
C THR A 199 -14.15 -4.84 -17.26
N SER A 200 -15.05 -3.89 -17.05
CA SER A 200 -15.17 -2.67 -17.88
C SER A 200 -13.86 -1.89 -17.90
N ARG A 201 -13.27 -1.64 -16.72
CA ARG A 201 -11.96 -0.97 -16.62
C ARG A 201 -10.88 -1.72 -17.40
N LYS A 202 -10.76 -3.04 -17.22
CA LYS A 202 -9.79 -3.87 -17.95
C LYS A 202 -9.99 -3.81 -19.46
N ASN A 203 -11.24 -3.93 -19.93
CA ASN A 203 -11.57 -3.92 -21.37
C ASN A 203 -11.28 -2.56 -22.02
N ASN A 204 -11.40 -1.47 -21.26
CA ASN A 204 -11.07 -0.12 -21.71
C ASN A 204 -9.59 0.23 -21.53
N SER A 205 -8.79 -0.66 -20.92
CA SER A 205 -7.36 -0.48 -20.68
C SER A 205 -6.53 -1.18 -21.76
N ILE A 206 -5.32 -0.69 -22.01
CA ILE A 206 -4.35 -1.34 -22.89
C ILE A 206 -3.29 -2.03 -22.01
N ARG A 207 -3.02 -3.32 -22.27
CA ARG A 207 -1.98 -4.05 -21.52
C ARG A 207 -0.61 -3.39 -21.71
N ASN A 208 0.10 -3.20 -20.61
CA ASN A 208 1.39 -2.51 -20.51
C ASN A 208 1.34 -1.01 -20.86
N GLU A 209 0.18 -0.38 -20.79
CA GLU A 209 0.10 1.08 -20.90
C GLU A 209 0.68 1.80 -19.68
N ASN A 210 0.92 3.11 -19.84
CA ASN A 210 1.44 3.92 -18.76
C ASN A 210 0.33 4.24 -17.73
N CYS A 211 0.45 3.68 -16.54
CA CYS A 211 -0.24 4.15 -15.35
C CYS A 211 0.28 5.52 -14.93
N VAL A 212 -0.54 6.54 -15.11
CA VAL A 212 -0.26 7.89 -14.61
C VAL A 212 -0.10 7.90 -13.09
N THR A 213 0.69 8.85 -12.57
CA THR A 213 0.99 8.93 -11.13
C THR A 213 -0.26 9.13 -10.28
N HIS A 214 -1.12 10.06 -10.70
CA HIS A 214 -2.35 10.43 -10.00
C HIS A 214 -3.57 9.76 -10.64
N ASP A 215 -3.52 8.44 -10.83
CA ASP A 215 -4.68 7.65 -11.22
C ASP A 215 -5.67 7.50 -10.06
N SER A 216 -6.90 7.10 -10.37
CA SER A 216 -7.94 6.79 -9.39
C SER A 216 -7.51 5.67 -8.43
N ALA A 217 -7.73 5.85 -7.12
CA ALA A 217 -7.43 4.84 -6.12
C ALA A 217 -8.19 3.53 -6.37
N ALA A 218 -7.55 2.38 -6.21
CA ALA A 218 -8.28 1.13 -6.22
C ALA A 218 -9.29 1.11 -5.07
N CYS A 219 -10.56 0.99 -5.41
CA CYS A 219 -11.65 0.75 -4.49
C CYS A 219 -12.28 -0.59 -4.82
N LEU A 220 -13.17 -1.06 -3.94
CA LEU A 220 -13.85 -2.34 -4.07
C LEU A 220 -12.93 -3.58 -4.08
N ILE A 221 -11.84 -3.52 -3.33
CA ILE A 221 -10.86 -4.59 -3.24
C ILE A 221 -11.07 -5.36 -1.95
N SER A 222 -11.27 -6.67 -2.05
CA SER A 222 -11.35 -7.52 -0.86
C SER A 222 -9.98 -7.64 -0.18
N LEU A 223 -10.00 -8.04 1.10
CA LEU A 223 -8.75 -8.31 1.82
C LEU A 223 -7.87 -9.37 1.12
N LEU A 224 -8.48 -10.43 0.58
CA LEU A 224 -7.78 -11.49 -0.14
C LEU A 224 -7.13 -10.96 -1.42
N GLN A 225 -7.85 -10.13 -2.19
CA GLN A 225 -7.33 -9.54 -3.42
C GLN A 225 -6.15 -8.60 -3.13
N ALA A 226 -6.22 -7.80 -2.06
CA ALA A 226 -5.13 -6.95 -1.62
C ALA A 226 -3.87 -7.77 -1.22
N MET A 227 -4.06 -8.89 -0.50
CA MET A 227 -2.95 -9.80 -0.16
C MET A 227 -2.33 -10.47 -1.40
N LYS A 228 -3.16 -10.91 -2.36
CA LYS A 228 -2.67 -11.47 -3.63
C LYS A 228 -1.89 -10.45 -4.44
N TYR A 229 -2.37 -9.21 -4.50
CA TYR A 229 -1.65 -8.11 -5.15
C TYR A 229 -0.29 -7.86 -4.49
N ALA A 230 -0.21 -7.88 -3.15
CA ALA A 230 1.07 -7.77 -2.43
C ALA A 230 2.06 -8.88 -2.83
N ASN A 231 1.60 -10.12 -2.91
CA ASN A 231 2.41 -11.24 -3.38
C ASN A 231 2.84 -11.09 -4.84
N ALA A 232 1.93 -10.70 -5.73
CA ALA A 232 2.25 -10.46 -7.14
C ALA A 232 3.31 -9.37 -7.32
N ARG A 233 3.21 -8.28 -6.55
CA ARG A 233 4.20 -7.20 -6.55
C ARG A 233 5.56 -7.67 -6.05
N SER A 234 5.57 -8.52 -5.02
CA SER A 234 6.79 -9.14 -4.49
C SER A 234 7.45 -10.01 -5.55
N SER A 235 6.70 -10.92 -6.17
CA SER A 235 7.21 -11.83 -7.21
C SER A 235 7.75 -11.08 -8.43
N ARG A 236 7.09 -10.00 -8.86
CA ARG A 236 7.56 -9.16 -9.98
C ARG A 236 8.96 -8.59 -9.72
N GLU A 237 9.28 -8.28 -8.47
CA GLU A 237 10.59 -7.75 -8.06
C GLU A 237 11.58 -8.84 -7.64
N GLY A 238 11.24 -10.13 -7.84
CA GLY A 238 12.07 -11.26 -7.44
C GLY A 238 12.16 -11.47 -5.93
N LEU A 239 11.22 -10.90 -5.17
CA LEU A 239 11.14 -11.02 -3.72
C LEU A 239 10.33 -12.23 -3.31
N LYS A 240 10.54 -12.71 -2.08
CA LYS A 240 9.73 -13.80 -1.54
C LYS A 240 8.34 -13.27 -1.14
N PRO A 241 7.24 -13.85 -1.63
CA PRO A 241 5.88 -13.49 -1.23
C PRO A 241 5.67 -13.57 0.29
N TYR A 242 4.82 -12.70 0.84
CA TYR A 242 4.59 -12.61 2.30
C TYR A 242 3.48 -13.54 2.78
N TYR A 243 2.45 -13.73 1.96
CA TYR A 243 1.27 -14.52 2.32
C TYR A 243 1.28 -15.90 1.66
N ILE A 244 0.92 -16.92 2.42
CA ILE A 244 0.71 -18.30 1.97
C ILE A 244 -0.78 -18.60 2.13
N PHE A 245 -1.43 -19.03 1.05
CA PHE A 245 -2.86 -19.32 1.03
C PHE A 245 -3.10 -20.83 0.97
N SER A 246 -4.01 -21.34 1.78
CA SER A 246 -4.38 -22.76 1.78
C SER A 246 -5.87 -22.95 2.08
N ALA A 247 -6.38 -24.13 1.70
CA ALA A 247 -7.73 -24.54 2.07
C ALA A 247 -7.88 -24.58 3.59
N ASN A 248 -9.11 -24.41 4.06
CA ASN A 248 -9.42 -24.41 5.48
C ASN A 248 -10.81 -25.00 5.73
N ASP A 249 -11.03 -25.46 6.95
CA ASP A 249 -12.30 -26.07 7.40
C ASP A 249 -13.09 -25.14 8.34
N TYR A 250 -12.67 -23.88 8.48
CA TYR A 250 -13.35 -22.91 9.34
C TYR A 250 -14.51 -22.24 8.59
N ASP A 251 -15.56 -21.94 9.34
CA ASP A 251 -16.79 -21.30 8.88
C ASP A 251 -16.91 -19.83 9.34
N GLU A 252 -15.83 -19.28 9.90
CA GLU A 252 -15.74 -17.90 10.38
C GLU A 252 -14.35 -17.28 10.19
N SER A 253 -14.32 -15.96 10.04
CA SER A 253 -13.10 -15.16 9.98
C SER A 253 -12.54 -14.92 11.38
N LYS A 254 -11.27 -15.26 11.62
CA LYS A 254 -10.62 -15.11 12.93
C LYS A 254 -9.10 -15.11 12.88
N ILE A 255 -8.48 -14.55 13.91
CA ILE A 255 -7.04 -14.74 14.17
C ILE A 255 -6.85 -16.09 14.89
N LEU A 256 -6.01 -16.96 14.36
CA LEU A 256 -5.67 -18.24 15.00
C LEU A 256 -4.43 -18.10 15.89
N SER A 257 -3.41 -17.39 15.40
CA SER A 257 -2.18 -17.07 16.13
C SER A 257 -1.39 -16.00 15.36
N LYS A 258 -0.23 -15.56 15.89
CA LYS A 258 0.66 -14.60 15.21
C LYS A 258 0.94 -15.02 13.76
N GLY A 259 0.46 -14.24 12.80
CA GLY A 259 0.66 -14.50 11.38
C GLY A 259 -0.11 -15.70 10.82
N ARG A 260 -1.16 -16.18 11.50
CA ARG A 260 -2.07 -17.22 10.99
C ARG A 260 -3.51 -16.79 11.22
N TYR A 261 -4.28 -16.65 10.15
CA TYR A 261 -5.64 -16.14 10.21
C TYR A 261 -6.54 -16.77 9.14
N VAL A 262 -7.83 -16.81 9.44
CA VAL A 262 -8.88 -17.20 8.52
C VAL A 262 -9.58 -15.93 8.05
N ILE A 263 -9.72 -15.75 6.74
CA ILE A 263 -10.40 -14.59 6.13
C ILE A 263 -11.46 -15.04 5.13
N GLY A 264 -12.38 -14.13 4.77
CA GLY A 264 -13.34 -14.38 3.71
C GLY A 264 -12.65 -14.65 2.36
N ASN A 265 -13.09 -15.66 1.64
CA ASN A 265 -12.55 -16.09 0.36
C ASN A 265 -13.19 -15.34 -0.82
N TYR A 266 -13.10 -14.01 -0.78
CA TYR A 266 -13.65 -13.14 -1.81
C TYR A 266 -12.61 -12.83 -2.87
N ASP A 267 -12.36 -13.79 -3.75
CA ASP A 267 -11.41 -13.63 -4.85
C ASP A 267 -12.06 -12.98 -6.08
N TYR A 268 -11.35 -12.95 -7.21
CA TYR A 268 -11.89 -12.50 -8.48
C TYR A 268 -12.92 -13.49 -9.07
N ASP A 269 -12.77 -14.78 -8.80
CA ASP A 269 -13.71 -15.84 -9.18
C ASP A 269 -14.61 -16.20 -8.00
N LEU A 270 -15.87 -15.75 -8.03
CA LEU A 270 -16.79 -15.82 -6.89
C LEU A 270 -17.47 -17.19 -6.69
N TYR A 271 -16.97 -18.25 -7.34
CA TYR A 271 -17.48 -19.63 -7.26
C TYR A 271 -16.66 -20.51 -6.31
N THR A 272 -16.24 -19.98 -5.17
CA THR A 272 -15.61 -20.80 -4.13
C THR A 272 -16.69 -21.32 -3.19
N TYR A 273 -16.97 -22.63 -3.24
CA TYR A 273 -17.82 -23.32 -2.25
C TYR A 273 -17.33 -23.10 -0.80
N ASN A 274 -16.04 -22.80 -0.64
CA ASN A 274 -15.43 -22.48 0.63
C ASN A 274 -15.44 -20.95 0.87
N ARG A 275 -16.30 -20.50 1.78
CA ARG A 275 -16.50 -19.07 2.10
C ARG A 275 -15.29 -18.42 2.76
N PHE A 276 -14.35 -19.22 3.26
CA PHE A 276 -13.17 -18.75 3.97
C PHE A 276 -11.90 -19.35 3.37
N ILE A 277 -10.74 -18.77 3.70
CA ILE A 277 -9.42 -19.24 3.31
C ILE A 277 -8.45 -19.08 4.47
N LEU A 278 -7.56 -20.06 4.67
CA LEU A 278 -6.48 -19.96 5.63
C LEU A 278 -5.34 -19.19 5.01
N VAL A 279 -4.78 -18.25 5.78
CA VAL A 279 -3.62 -17.48 5.40
C VAL A 279 -2.56 -17.59 6.47
N GLU A 280 -1.35 -17.91 6.05
CA GLU A 280 -0.16 -17.97 6.88
C GLU A 280 0.87 -16.96 6.37
N VAL A 281 1.60 -16.35 7.29
CA VAL A 281 2.66 -15.40 6.98
C VAL A 281 4.00 -16.12 6.89
N ASP A 282 4.73 -15.87 5.81
CA ASP A 282 6.12 -16.27 5.69
C ASP A 282 7.04 -15.25 6.37
N LYS A 283 7.51 -15.58 7.59
CA LYS A 283 8.40 -14.71 8.38
C LYS A 283 9.76 -14.46 7.74
N THR A 284 10.14 -15.24 6.73
CA THR A 284 11.39 -15.06 5.98
C THR A 284 11.19 -14.23 4.72
N SER A 285 9.95 -13.81 4.44
CA SER A 285 9.65 -12.93 3.32
C SER A 285 10.32 -11.57 3.48
N ASP A 286 10.91 -11.10 2.39
CA ASP A 286 11.39 -9.75 2.20
C ASP A 286 10.46 -8.92 1.27
N GLY A 287 9.25 -9.44 1.03
CA GLY A 287 8.25 -8.91 0.12
C GLY A 287 7.35 -7.84 0.72
N TYR A 288 6.39 -7.40 -0.09
CA TYR A 288 5.37 -6.43 0.29
C TYR A 288 4.21 -7.09 1.04
N ARG A 289 3.59 -6.30 1.90
CA ARG A 289 2.41 -6.70 2.68
C ARG A 289 1.54 -5.50 3.04
N LEU A 290 0.37 -5.80 3.59
CA LEU A 290 -0.49 -4.81 4.22
C LEU A 290 0.16 -4.36 5.54
N PRO A 291 -0.07 -3.11 5.96
CA PRO A 291 0.37 -2.66 7.26
C PRO A 291 -0.36 -3.38 8.38
N TYR A 292 0.35 -3.65 9.49
CA TYR A 292 -0.31 -3.97 10.74
C TYR A 292 -0.90 -2.72 11.37
N TYR A 293 -1.85 -2.89 12.30
CA TYR A 293 -2.59 -1.82 12.95
C TYR A 293 -1.71 -0.72 13.54
N ASP A 294 -0.70 -1.10 14.33
CA ASP A 294 0.23 -0.16 14.95
C ASP A 294 1.12 0.54 13.90
N GLU A 295 1.49 -0.17 12.83
CA GLU A 295 2.26 0.42 11.72
C GLU A 295 1.43 1.43 10.95
N TRP A 296 0.18 1.10 10.60
CA TRP A 296 -0.75 2.02 9.96
C TRP A 296 -0.95 3.25 10.81
N MET A 297 -1.13 3.11 12.14
CA MET A 297 -1.31 4.26 13.02
C MET A 297 -0.07 5.15 13.09
N MET A 298 1.12 4.56 13.17
CA MET A 298 2.38 5.30 13.10
C MET A 298 2.47 6.08 11.77
N PHE A 299 2.15 5.43 10.66
CA PHE A 299 2.17 6.07 9.34
C PHE A 299 1.13 7.17 9.22
N ALA A 300 -0.09 6.93 9.71
CA ALA A 300 -1.18 7.89 9.64
C ALA A 300 -0.88 9.16 10.45
N ARG A 301 -0.35 9.00 11.66
CA ARG A 301 0.10 10.10 12.53
C ARG A 301 1.24 10.89 11.90
N GLY A 302 2.12 10.27 11.13
CA GLY A 302 3.16 11.00 10.39
C GLY A 302 4.09 11.82 11.29
N GLY A 303 4.30 11.39 12.53
CA GLY A 303 5.04 12.13 13.56
C GLY A 303 4.19 12.97 14.52
N ASP A 304 2.88 13.08 14.30
CA ASP A 304 1.94 13.75 15.20
C ASP A 304 1.71 12.94 16.48
N LYS A 305 2.02 13.57 17.61
CA LYS A 305 1.95 12.99 18.96
C LYS A 305 1.00 13.79 19.87
N LYS A 306 0.23 14.72 19.31
CA LYS A 306 -0.60 15.68 20.06
C LYS A 306 -2.05 15.69 19.62
N ASN A 307 -2.31 15.64 18.32
CA ASN A 307 -3.67 15.78 17.80
C ASN A 307 -4.40 14.43 17.69
N LYS A 308 -5.72 14.52 17.50
CA LYS A 308 -6.60 13.36 17.28
C LYS A 308 -6.69 12.98 15.81
N ALA A 309 -6.41 13.90 14.90
CA ALA A 309 -6.33 13.72 13.46
C ALA A 309 -5.32 14.72 12.85
N PRO A 310 -4.93 14.61 11.57
CA PRO A 310 -4.00 15.56 10.93
C PRO A 310 -4.49 17.02 10.95
N TRP A 311 -5.81 17.22 11.03
CA TRP A 311 -6.47 18.51 11.15
C TRP A 311 -6.76 18.95 12.58
N GLY A 312 -6.20 18.29 13.61
CA GLY A 312 -6.48 18.61 15.01
C GLY A 312 -7.55 17.67 15.61
N ASP A 313 -8.78 18.18 15.75
CA ASP A 313 -9.92 17.46 16.30
C ASP A 313 -11.23 17.85 15.60
N SER A 314 -12.39 17.44 16.15
CA SER A 314 -13.71 17.66 15.57
C SER A 314 -14.27 19.08 15.73
N SER A 315 -13.55 19.98 16.42
CA SER A 315 -13.96 21.37 16.62
C SER A 315 -13.61 22.28 15.43
N VAL A 316 -12.72 21.83 14.53
CA VAL A 316 -12.31 22.61 13.34
C VAL A 316 -13.44 22.69 12.29
N ALA A 317 -13.31 23.63 11.36
CA ALA A 317 -14.19 23.69 10.19
C ALA A 317 -13.88 22.54 9.23
N PHE A 318 -14.88 22.06 8.48
CA PHE A 318 -14.71 20.95 7.53
C PHE A 318 -13.63 21.26 6.47
N GLU A 319 -13.48 22.54 6.12
CA GLU A 319 -12.51 23.03 5.15
C GLU A 319 -11.05 22.76 5.60
N GLU A 320 -10.79 22.70 6.91
CA GLU A 320 -9.47 22.31 7.44
C GLU A 320 -9.24 20.81 7.31
N THR A 321 -10.27 19.99 7.50
CA THR A 321 -10.24 18.54 7.24
C THR A 321 -10.05 18.25 5.75
N ALA A 322 -10.74 18.96 4.88
CA ALA A 322 -10.72 18.77 3.42
C ALA A 322 -9.34 19.04 2.79
N LYS A 323 -8.41 19.70 3.51
CA LYS A 323 -7.01 19.86 3.09
C LYS A 323 -6.22 18.56 3.15
N TYR A 324 -6.66 17.59 3.96
CA TYR A 324 -5.94 16.34 4.22
C TYR A 324 -6.77 15.08 3.89
N ALA A 325 -8.09 15.19 3.87
CA ALA A 325 -8.98 14.06 3.64
C ALA A 325 -10.05 14.35 2.59
N ARG A 326 -10.26 13.42 1.66
CA ARG A 326 -11.38 13.47 0.72
C ARG A 326 -12.61 12.79 1.31
N PHE A 327 -13.50 13.58 1.87
CA PHE A 327 -14.82 13.16 2.35
C PHE A 327 -15.91 13.86 1.55
N ALA A 328 -17.11 13.25 1.51
CA ALA A 328 -18.29 13.81 0.87
C ALA A 328 -18.10 14.22 -0.60
N THR A 329 -17.27 13.48 -1.35
CA THR A 329 -17.02 13.74 -2.78
C THR A 329 -17.61 12.67 -3.70
N TRP A 330 -18.25 11.64 -3.14
CA TRP A 330 -18.80 10.54 -3.92
C TRP A 330 -19.88 10.99 -4.91
N LYS A 331 -19.78 10.46 -6.14
CA LYS A 331 -20.79 10.63 -7.21
C LYS A 331 -21.41 9.30 -7.60
N HIS A 332 -20.57 8.28 -7.67
CA HIS A 332 -20.93 6.90 -7.93
C HIS A 332 -20.26 6.04 -6.86
N TYR A 333 -20.98 5.05 -6.33
CA TYR A 333 -20.49 4.22 -5.21
C TYR A 333 -19.16 3.50 -5.52
N TYR A 334 -18.93 3.19 -6.80
CA TYR A 334 -17.86 2.31 -7.27
C TYR A 334 -16.66 3.05 -7.88
N GLU A 335 -16.64 4.38 -7.77
CA GLU A 335 -15.64 5.23 -8.41
C GLU A 335 -14.94 6.11 -7.40
N SER A 336 -13.63 5.89 -7.25
CA SER A 336 -12.74 6.77 -6.53
C SER A 336 -12.19 7.88 -7.44
N GLU A 337 -11.49 8.82 -6.82
CA GLU A 337 -10.86 9.96 -7.49
C GLU A 337 -9.32 9.81 -7.57
N PRO A 338 -8.63 10.65 -8.36
CA PRO A 338 -7.17 10.71 -8.39
C PRO A 338 -6.52 10.82 -7.01
N VAL A 339 -5.51 9.98 -6.77
CA VAL A 339 -4.67 10.02 -5.56
C VAL A 339 -3.78 11.26 -5.51
N GLY A 340 -3.33 11.65 -4.33
CA GLY A 340 -2.25 12.62 -4.13
C GLY A 340 -2.64 14.06 -4.40
N GLN A 341 -3.93 14.40 -4.33
CA GLN A 341 -4.44 15.74 -4.65
C GLN A 341 -4.53 16.67 -3.43
N LEU A 342 -4.39 16.13 -2.23
CA LEU A 342 -4.47 16.85 -0.96
C LEU A 342 -3.09 16.98 -0.30
N LEU A 343 -3.02 17.61 0.88
CA LEU A 343 -1.78 17.72 1.64
C LEU A 343 -1.38 16.36 2.22
N PRO A 344 -0.08 16.00 2.18
CA PRO A 344 0.41 14.83 2.88
C PRO A 344 0.51 15.08 4.39
N ASN A 345 0.63 13.98 5.16
CA ASN A 345 1.02 14.08 6.56
C ASN A 345 2.54 14.32 6.72
N GLY A 346 3.03 14.38 7.97
CA GLY A 346 4.44 14.68 8.26
C GLY A 346 5.46 13.66 7.74
N TYR A 347 5.04 12.47 7.29
CA TYR A 347 5.91 11.51 6.59
C TYR A 347 5.83 11.60 5.07
N GLY A 348 5.06 12.54 4.52
CA GLY A 348 4.89 12.68 3.07
C GLY A 348 3.94 11.63 2.46
N LEU A 349 3.08 11.03 3.29
CA LEU A 349 2.05 10.08 2.85
C LEU A 349 0.74 10.81 2.59
N TYR A 350 0.10 10.49 1.46
CA TYR A 350 -1.12 11.12 0.98
C TYR A 350 -2.31 10.18 1.15
N ASP A 351 -3.51 10.76 1.22
CA ASP A 351 -4.80 10.04 1.23
C ASP A 351 -4.86 8.93 2.29
N ILE A 352 -4.23 9.16 3.46
CA ILE A 352 -4.37 8.29 4.64
C ILE A 352 -5.82 8.33 5.16
N PHE A 353 -6.49 9.47 4.97
CA PHE A 353 -7.87 9.68 5.37
C PHE A 353 -8.72 10.04 4.16
N GLY A 354 -9.91 9.45 4.08
CA GLY A 354 -10.82 9.63 2.96
C GLY A 354 -10.30 8.98 1.68
N LEU A 355 -10.94 9.33 0.55
CA LEU A 355 -10.75 8.72 -0.76
C LEU A 355 -11.12 7.23 -0.79
N VAL A 356 -10.41 6.36 -0.08
CA VAL A 356 -10.73 4.95 0.09
C VAL A 356 -10.39 4.50 1.51
N TYR A 357 -11.21 3.60 2.06
CA TYR A 357 -10.82 2.84 3.24
C TYR A 357 -9.54 2.05 2.97
N GLU A 358 -8.71 1.85 3.99
CA GLU A 358 -7.52 0.99 3.87
C GLU A 358 -7.65 -0.27 4.69
N HIS A 359 -7.38 -1.43 4.07
CA HIS A 359 -7.23 -2.71 4.78
C HIS A 359 -6.01 -2.70 5.70
N VAL A 360 -6.22 -3.01 6.97
CA VAL A 360 -5.19 -3.06 8.00
C VAL A 360 -5.29 -4.34 8.81
N LEU A 361 -4.16 -5.02 9.02
CA LEU A 361 -4.11 -6.30 9.72
C LEU A 361 -3.88 -6.15 11.22
N PHE A 362 -4.45 -7.05 12.01
CA PHE A 362 -4.02 -7.27 13.40
C PHE A 362 -2.93 -8.36 13.43
N GLU A 363 -1.85 -8.12 14.17
CA GLU A 363 -0.71 -9.05 14.20
C GLU A 363 -1.01 -10.32 15.01
N GLU A 364 -1.58 -10.13 16.21
CA GLU A 364 -1.84 -11.21 17.18
C GLU A 364 -3.20 -11.09 17.85
N ARG A 365 -3.60 -9.88 18.23
CA ARG A 365 -4.86 -9.62 18.92
C ARG A 365 -5.56 -8.44 18.28
N ASN A 366 -6.87 -8.55 18.23
CA ASN A 366 -7.77 -7.48 17.87
C ASN A 366 -8.24 -6.80 19.16
N PRO A 367 -7.90 -5.52 19.42
CA PRO A 367 -8.34 -4.82 20.63
C PRO A 367 -9.81 -4.39 20.58
N PHE A 368 -10.46 -4.52 19.42
CA PHE A 368 -11.81 -4.05 19.15
C PHE A 368 -12.84 -5.17 19.31
N LYS A 369 -13.65 -5.10 20.38
CA LYS A 369 -14.65 -6.12 20.69
C LYS A 369 -15.72 -6.23 19.59
N GLY A 370 -16.15 -5.10 19.00
CA GLY A 370 -17.13 -5.05 17.92
C GLY A 370 -16.66 -5.74 16.64
N LEU A 371 -15.35 -5.94 16.49
CA LEU A 371 -14.77 -6.71 15.39
C LEU A 371 -14.71 -8.22 15.66
N GLN A 372 -15.15 -8.70 16.82
CA GLN A 372 -15.36 -10.13 17.13
C GLN A 372 -14.15 -11.03 16.78
N GLY A 373 -12.93 -10.57 17.05
CA GLY A 373 -11.72 -11.37 16.81
C GLY A 373 -11.30 -11.48 15.33
N ARG A 374 -11.90 -10.69 14.44
CA ARG A 374 -11.50 -10.63 13.02
C ARG A 374 -10.04 -10.18 12.85
N PRO A 375 -9.34 -10.66 11.80
CA PRO A 375 -7.91 -10.43 11.60
C PRO A 375 -7.57 -9.07 10.98
N SER A 376 -8.57 -8.26 10.63
CA SER A 376 -8.36 -6.96 10.01
C SER A 376 -9.51 -6.01 10.28
N CYS A 377 -9.24 -4.72 10.02
CA CYS A 377 -10.22 -3.64 10.02
C CYS A 377 -9.97 -2.72 8.83
N LEU A 378 -10.92 -1.82 8.60
CA LEU A 378 -10.79 -0.71 7.67
C LEU A 378 -10.42 0.56 8.44
N LYS A 379 -9.50 1.36 7.90
CA LYS A 379 -9.02 2.61 8.49
C LYS A 379 -9.16 3.78 7.51
N GLY A 380 -9.09 5.00 8.03
CA GLY A 380 -9.02 6.24 7.23
C GLY A 380 -10.35 6.86 6.82
N GLY A 381 -11.43 6.08 6.72
CA GLY A 381 -12.66 6.55 6.06
C GLY A 381 -12.50 6.60 4.54
N ASP A 382 -13.58 6.82 3.81
CA ASP A 382 -13.57 6.94 2.35
C ASP A 382 -14.32 8.20 1.88
N HIS A 383 -14.46 8.33 0.56
CA HIS A 383 -15.17 9.45 -0.07
C HIS A 383 -16.69 9.49 0.23
N HIS A 384 -17.26 8.44 0.83
CA HIS A 384 -18.67 8.39 1.24
C HIS A 384 -18.94 9.01 2.62
N VAL A 385 -17.90 9.27 3.41
CA VAL A 385 -17.99 9.97 4.70
C VAL A 385 -18.79 11.26 4.54
N LYS A 386 -19.83 11.45 5.37
CA LYS A 386 -20.79 12.55 5.24
C LYS A 386 -20.26 13.87 5.82
N LYS A 387 -20.66 14.99 5.18
CA LYS A 387 -20.40 16.35 5.66
C LYS A 387 -21.35 16.78 6.78
N GLU A 388 -22.56 16.24 6.82
CA GLU A 388 -23.61 16.58 7.79
C GLU A 388 -24.04 15.34 8.57
N TYR A 389 -24.50 15.53 9.82
CA TYR A 389 -25.03 14.47 10.65
C TYR A 389 -26.56 14.44 10.52
N GLU A 390 -27.09 13.32 10.07
CA GLU A 390 -28.53 13.09 9.96
C GLU A 390 -28.98 12.21 11.12
N GLN A 391 -29.70 12.79 12.08
CA GLN A 391 -30.19 12.05 13.24
C GLN A 391 -31.35 11.12 12.81
N ASN A 392 -31.31 9.86 13.27
CA ASN A 392 -32.29 8.81 12.95
C ASN A 392 -32.30 8.32 11.49
N SER A 393 -31.25 8.61 10.71
CA SER A 393 -31.08 7.93 9.43
C SER A 393 -30.49 6.53 9.63
N ILE A 394 -30.92 5.57 8.83
CA ILE A 394 -30.32 4.22 8.75
C ILE A 394 -29.11 4.27 7.81
N ASP A 395 -28.31 5.33 7.90
CA ASP A 395 -27.21 5.54 6.97
C ASP A 395 -26.02 4.65 7.30
N MET A 396 -25.46 4.06 6.25
CA MET A 396 -24.34 3.12 6.32
C MET A 396 -22.98 3.84 6.42
N PHE A 397 -22.95 5.17 6.30
CA PHE A 397 -21.70 5.94 6.19
C PHE A 397 -21.46 6.86 7.38
N PRO A 398 -20.20 6.99 7.84
CA PRO A 398 -19.87 7.78 9.02
C PRO A 398 -19.94 9.28 8.77
N TYR A 399 -20.13 10.03 9.86
CA TYR A 399 -19.97 11.48 9.88
C TYR A 399 -18.49 11.87 10.02
N TRP A 400 -18.03 12.88 9.26
CA TRP A 400 -16.61 13.26 9.22
C TRP A 400 -16.00 13.58 10.60
N LYS A 401 -16.78 14.13 11.54
CA LYS A 401 -16.30 14.44 12.89
C LYS A 401 -15.94 13.21 13.72
N TRP A 402 -16.36 12.02 13.30
CA TRP A 402 -16.00 10.76 13.92
C TRP A 402 -14.67 10.21 13.41
N ILE A 403 -14.19 10.69 12.26
CA ILE A 403 -12.96 10.20 11.65
C ILE A 403 -11.75 10.82 12.36
N ASN A 404 -10.86 9.96 12.85
CA ASN A 404 -9.65 10.32 13.58
C ASN A 404 -8.64 9.14 13.52
N TYR A 405 -7.47 9.26 14.16
CA TYR A 405 -6.47 8.18 14.17
C TYR A 405 -6.98 6.85 14.74
N GLY A 406 -7.93 6.88 15.68
CA GLY A 406 -8.56 5.70 16.27
C GLY A 406 -9.68 5.10 15.44
N TYR A 407 -10.34 5.88 14.59
CA TYR A 407 -11.52 5.46 13.82
C TYR A 407 -11.24 4.20 12.99
N TYR A 408 -12.12 3.21 13.12
CA TYR A 408 -12.08 1.97 12.35
C TYR A 408 -13.48 1.59 11.90
N GLU A 409 -13.52 0.85 10.81
CA GLU A 409 -14.69 0.13 10.36
C GLU A 409 -14.44 -1.37 10.31
N SER A 410 -15.52 -2.09 10.47
CA SER A 410 -15.55 -3.52 10.23
C SER A 410 -15.46 -3.83 8.72
N ASN A 411 -15.09 -5.06 8.40
CA ASN A 411 -15.03 -5.55 7.03
C ASN A 411 -16.12 -6.61 6.74
N TYR A 412 -17.36 -6.45 7.24
CA TYR A 412 -18.43 -7.48 7.27
C TYR A 412 -18.58 -8.30 5.98
N ASN A 413 -18.44 -7.69 4.80
CA ASN A 413 -18.50 -8.37 3.49
C ASN A 413 -17.11 -8.69 2.90
N GLY A 414 -16.14 -9.11 3.72
CA GLY A 414 -14.75 -9.28 3.27
C GLY A 414 -14.04 -7.97 2.89
N GLY A 415 -14.62 -6.84 3.29
CA GLY A 415 -14.14 -5.49 2.99
C GLY A 415 -14.08 -5.17 1.50
N MET A 416 -15.03 -5.70 0.71
CA MET A 416 -15.14 -5.48 -0.74
C MET A 416 -15.47 -4.05 -1.16
N ASP A 417 -15.38 -3.06 -0.25
CA ASP A 417 -15.58 -1.64 -0.52
C ASP A 417 -14.33 -0.78 -0.21
N ALA A 418 -13.20 -1.43 0.11
CA ALA A 418 -11.98 -0.75 0.51
C ALA A 418 -10.90 -0.75 -0.57
N GLY A 419 -9.96 0.17 -0.44
CA GLY A 419 -8.65 0.13 -1.05
C GLY A 419 -7.60 -0.36 -0.06
N PHE A 420 -6.35 -0.09 -0.38
CA PHE A 420 -5.22 -0.43 0.48
C PHE A 420 -3.96 0.28 0.03
N ARG A 421 -2.94 0.26 0.89
CA ARG A 421 -1.56 0.59 0.55
C ARG A 421 -0.65 -0.54 1.01
N LEU A 422 0.52 -0.68 0.38
CA LEU A 422 1.50 -1.67 0.79
C LEU A 422 2.68 -1.05 1.51
N ILE A 423 3.29 -1.89 2.35
CA ILE A 423 4.56 -1.60 2.99
C ILE A 423 5.53 -2.76 2.80
N ARG A 424 6.82 -2.48 2.94
CA ARG A 424 7.91 -3.46 2.94
C ARG A 424 8.95 -3.08 3.99
N ASN A 425 9.26 -4.01 4.88
CA ASN A 425 10.37 -3.87 5.82
C ASN A 425 11.69 -4.19 5.10
N ILE A 426 12.67 -3.29 5.19
CA ILE A 426 14.01 -3.48 4.61
C ILE A 426 15.08 -3.40 5.70
N GLY A 427 16.02 -4.35 5.72
CA GLY A 427 17.22 -4.25 6.58
C GLY A 427 17.00 -4.50 8.09
N ASN A 428 16.31 -5.59 8.44
CA ASN A 428 15.94 -6.09 9.79
C ASN A 428 14.50 -5.74 10.17
N ASN A 429 13.76 -6.74 10.68
CA ASN A 429 12.40 -6.57 11.20
C ASN A 429 12.34 -5.40 12.19
N ALA A 430 11.36 -4.52 12.00
CA ALA A 430 11.17 -3.37 12.86
C ALA A 430 11.01 -3.80 14.32
N LYS A 431 11.72 -3.12 15.20
CA LYS A 431 11.69 -3.37 16.65
C LYS A 431 10.85 -2.30 17.31
N TRP A 432 9.87 -2.75 18.07
CA TRP A 432 8.92 -1.95 18.81
C TRP A 432 9.16 -2.19 20.30
N THR A 433 9.38 -1.12 21.06
CA THR A 433 9.67 -1.19 22.50
C THR A 433 8.85 -0.16 23.24
N GLU A 434 8.00 -0.59 24.17
CA GLU A 434 7.23 0.35 24.97
C GLU A 434 8.16 1.26 25.77
N VAL A 435 7.85 2.56 25.74
CA VAL A 435 8.56 3.55 26.54
C VAL A 435 7.90 3.59 27.90
N LYS A 436 8.50 2.94 28.90
CA LYS A 436 8.03 3.02 30.29
C LYS A 436 7.90 4.49 30.70
N SER A 437 6.72 4.89 31.18
CA SER A 437 6.56 6.17 31.86
C SER A 437 7.48 6.18 33.08
N LYS A 438 8.34 7.20 33.18
CA LYS A 438 9.09 7.48 34.40
C LYS A 438 8.20 8.18 35.40
#